data_AF-A0A8J8BQS1-F1
#
_entry.id   AF-A0A8J8BQS1-F1
#
_cell.length_a   1.000
_cell.length_b   1.000
_cell.length_c   1.000
_cell.angle_alpha   90.00
_cell.angle_beta   90.00
_cell.angle_gamma   90.00
#
_symmetry.space_group_name_H-M   'P 1'
#
loop_
_entity.id
_entity.type
_entity.pdbx_description
1 polymer ?
#
loop_
_entity_poly.entity_id
_entity_poly.type
_entity_poly.pdbx_seq_one_letter_code
_entity_poly.pdbx_strand_id
1 'polypeptide(L)'
;MILCVIGILSLFSVKGSDTFQITTDSSNQYNPAIYENIVVWEDDRNGNTDIHGYNLSTQEEVPICTDPSDQSTPAIYSDIVIWVHESEGKTDIYGRNISSGIIPVSLNYKNKVILLCFFCGILAAFPTVLSVVIRSYVKHTIPERMVTFETPKDTRRSSISLLLYILAVLSFLCGLQYIINDLDGVMRMDARASVIFGTFLVILSGLFVCLAFWSRPPFIHITREK
;
A
#
# COMPACT_ATOMS: atom_id res chain seq x y z
N MET A 1 27.32 5.74 -24.90
CA MET A 1 26.56 5.26 -23.71
C MET A 1 27.11 5.84 -22.40
N ILE A 2 27.60 7.09 -22.37
CA ILE A 2 28.05 7.82 -21.15
C ILE A 2 27.41 9.23 -21.06
N LEU A 3 26.64 9.66 -22.07
CA LEU A 3 25.97 10.97 -22.09
C LEU A 3 24.54 10.98 -21.54
N CYS A 4 23.93 9.82 -21.23
CA CYS A 4 22.56 9.76 -20.71
C CYS A 4 22.46 9.82 -19.17
N VAL A 5 23.59 9.76 -18.45
CA VAL A 5 23.59 9.73 -16.97
C VAL A 5 23.59 11.15 -16.37
N ILE A 6 24.02 12.16 -17.13
CA ILE A 6 24.09 13.55 -16.63
C ILE A 6 22.71 14.23 -16.60
N GLY A 7 21.73 13.73 -17.37
CA GLY A 7 20.37 14.27 -17.45
C GLY A 7 19.45 13.92 -16.27
N ILE A 8 19.79 12.91 -15.46
CA ILE A 8 18.97 12.51 -14.29
C ILE A 8 19.48 13.15 -12.98
N LEU A 9 20.71 13.68 -12.97
CA LEU A 9 21.30 14.32 -11.79
C LEU A 9 20.95 15.82 -11.63
N SER A 10 20.22 16.42 -12.59
CA SER A 10 19.88 17.86 -12.56
C SER A 10 18.52 18.19 -11.91
N LEU A 11 17.84 17.22 -11.28
CA LEU A 11 16.55 17.45 -10.61
C LEU A 11 16.65 17.89 -9.14
N PHE A 12 17.86 17.99 -8.58
CA PHE A 12 18.06 18.52 -7.23
C PHE A 12 18.85 19.83 -7.27
N SER A 13 18.34 20.81 -8.02
CA SER A 13 18.65 22.21 -7.71
C SER A 13 17.68 22.66 -6.62
N VAL A 14 18.08 22.48 -5.37
CA VAL A 14 17.34 23.03 -4.24
C VAL A 14 17.66 24.52 -4.16
N LYS A 15 16.75 25.35 -4.67
CA LYS A 15 16.79 26.80 -4.52
C LYS A 15 15.77 27.19 -3.44
N GLY A 16 16.25 27.85 -2.39
CA GLY A 16 15.44 28.45 -1.31
C GLY A 16 15.68 27.76 0.02
N SER A 17 15.69 28.49 1.13
CA SER A 17 16.05 27.95 2.46
C SER A 17 15.26 26.68 2.78
N ASP A 18 15.97 25.57 3.00
CA ASP A 18 15.43 24.22 3.27
C ASP A 18 14.63 24.09 4.58
N THR A 19 14.33 25.20 5.25
CA THR A 19 13.64 25.27 6.53
C THR A 19 12.19 25.65 6.33
N PHE A 20 11.27 24.90 6.92
CA PHE A 20 9.86 25.22 7.00
C PHE A 20 9.41 25.16 8.47
N GLN A 21 8.42 25.97 8.81
CA GLN A 21 7.86 26.06 10.16
C GLN A 21 6.75 25.01 10.34
N ILE A 22 6.72 24.35 11.51
CA ILE A 22 5.72 23.31 11.82
C ILE A 22 4.45 23.91 12.41
N THR A 23 4.58 24.78 13.40
CA THR A 23 3.46 25.49 14.02
C THR A 23 3.71 26.99 14.02
N THR A 24 2.64 27.77 13.90
CA THR A 24 2.67 29.25 13.92
C THR A 24 2.21 29.82 15.26
N ASP A 25 1.98 28.95 16.25
CA ASP A 25 1.62 29.38 17.59
C ASP A 25 2.73 30.27 18.20
N SER A 26 2.32 31.32 18.92
CA SER A 26 3.23 32.30 19.51
C SER A 26 3.84 31.84 20.83
N SER A 27 3.28 30.78 21.43
CA SER A 27 3.80 30.18 22.64
C SER A 27 5.10 29.42 22.37
N ASN A 28 5.75 28.92 23.43
CA ASN A 28 6.98 28.17 23.26
C ASN A 28 6.69 26.70 22.99
N GLN A 29 7.52 26.11 22.12
CA GLN A 29 7.53 24.69 21.84
C GLN A 29 8.85 24.07 22.26
N TYR A 30 8.80 22.94 22.96
CA TYR A 30 9.97 22.25 23.50
C TYR A 30 9.98 20.77 23.13
N ASN A 31 11.16 20.16 23.29
CA ASN A 31 11.38 18.71 23.23
C ASN A 31 10.67 17.98 22.08
N PRO A 32 10.93 18.36 20.81
CA PRO A 32 10.32 17.69 19.68
C PRO A 32 10.86 16.26 19.52
N ALA A 33 9.99 15.33 19.16
CA ALA A 33 10.32 13.98 18.72
C ALA A 33 9.60 13.68 17.39
N ILE A 34 10.16 12.77 16.59
CA ILE A 34 9.62 12.44 15.27
C ILE A 34 9.70 10.94 14.99
N TYR A 35 8.64 10.39 14.41
CA TYR A 35 8.62 9.07 13.80
C TYR A 35 7.88 9.13 12.46
N GLU A 36 8.56 8.69 11.39
CA GLU A 36 8.10 8.84 10.00
C GLU A 36 7.63 10.27 9.70
N ASN A 37 6.32 10.46 9.54
CA ASN A 37 5.71 11.74 9.16
C ASN A 37 5.05 12.45 10.33
N ILE A 38 5.22 11.96 11.57
CA ILE A 38 4.55 12.49 12.74
C ILE A 38 5.59 13.13 13.64
N VAL A 39 5.47 14.44 13.82
CA VAL A 39 6.25 15.22 14.79
C VAL A 39 5.37 15.39 16.01
N VAL A 40 5.93 15.22 17.21
CA VAL A 40 5.28 15.52 18.49
C VAL A 40 6.17 16.45 19.29
N TRP A 41 5.60 17.35 20.08
CA TRP A 41 6.34 18.31 20.90
C TRP A 41 5.53 18.73 22.12
N GLU A 42 6.23 19.38 23.06
CA GLU A 42 5.63 20.07 24.20
C GLU A 42 5.23 21.48 23.81
N ASP A 43 4.03 21.89 24.18
CA ASP A 43 3.49 23.19 23.84
C ASP A 43 2.90 23.88 25.08
N ASP A 44 3.34 25.11 25.38
CA ASP A 44 2.92 25.86 26.57
C ASP A 44 1.74 26.83 26.32
N ARG A 45 1.06 26.73 25.16
CA ARG A 45 0.00 27.65 24.73
C ARG A 45 -1.21 27.76 25.65
N ASN A 46 -1.47 26.75 26.48
CA ASN A 46 -2.62 26.72 27.37
C ASN A 46 -2.31 27.15 28.82
N GLY A 47 -1.08 27.59 29.09
CA GLY A 47 -0.63 28.00 30.43
C GLY A 47 -0.13 26.84 31.30
N ASN A 48 -0.22 25.62 30.79
CA ASN A 48 0.42 24.38 31.22
C ASN A 48 1.10 23.76 30.00
N THR A 49 2.02 22.80 30.23
CA THR A 49 2.69 22.10 29.12
C THR A 49 1.80 20.98 28.60
N ASP A 50 1.47 21.00 27.33
CA ASP A 50 0.64 20.00 26.65
C ASP A 50 1.44 19.26 25.58
N ILE A 51 0.95 18.09 25.13
CA ILE A 51 1.56 17.37 24.00
C ILE A 51 0.78 17.65 22.73
N HIS A 52 1.43 18.27 21.76
CA HIS A 52 0.92 18.50 20.42
C HIS A 52 1.61 17.60 19.40
N GLY A 53 0.94 17.38 18.26
CA GLY A 53 1.46 16.61 17.15
C GLY A 53 1.17 17.26 15.81
N TYR A 54 1.99 16.96 14.81
CA TYR A 54 1.83 17.43 13.44
C TYR A 54 2.12 16.32 12.46
N ASN A 55 1.23 16.15 11.50
CA ASN A 55 1.41 15.21 10.40
C ASN A 55 2.00 15.94 9.19
N LEU A 56 3.25 15.65 8.86
CA LEU A 56 3.98 16.21 7.72
C LEU A 56 3.35 15.87 6.37
N SER A 57 2.60 14.76 6.28
CA SER A 57 1.93 14.36 5.03
C SER A 57 0.62 15.12 4.80
N THR A 58 -0.19 15.29 5.86
CA THR A 58 -1.47 16.00 5.74
C THR A 58 -1.35 17.49 6.02
N GLN A 59 -0.22 17.92 6.59
CA GLN A 59 0.04 19.28 7.05
C GLN A 59 -0.96 19.75 8.10
N GLU A 60 -1.34 18.83 8.98
CA GLU A 60 -2.33 19.07 10.03
C GLU A 60 -1.69 18.94 11.41
N GLU A 61 -1.93 19.95 12.25
CA GLU A 61 -1.64 19.92 13.67
C GLU A 61 -2.80 19.30 14.44
N VAL A 62 -2.50 18.47 15.42
CA VAL A 62 -3.49 17.84 16.28
C VAL A 62 -3.01 17.81 17.75
N PRO A 63 -3.84 18.22 18.72
CA PRO A 63 -3.52 18.02 20.13
C PRO A 63 -3.52 16.53 20.48
N ILE A 64 -2.43 16.05 21.09
CA ILE A 64 -2.30 14.66 21.55
C ILE A 64 -2.82 14.52 22.97
N CYS A 65 -2.48 15.46 23.86
CA CYS A 65 -2.96 15.53 25.24
C CYS A 65 -2.96 16.99 25.70
N THR A 66 -4.10 17.45 26.23
CA THR A 66 -4.33 18.83 26.71
C THR A 66 -5.04 18.79 28.05
N ASP A 67 -4.57 17.90 28.93
CA ASP A 67 -5.17 17.74 30.25
C ASP A 67 -4.68 18.88 31.16
N PRO A 68 -5.45 19.33 32.18
CA PRO A 68 -5.10 20.52 32.99
C PRO A 68 -3.75 20.46 33.75
N SER A 69 -3.14 19.29 33.81
CA SER A 69 -1.84 19.03 34.45
C SER A 69 -0.68 19.28 33.46
N ASP A 70 0.57 19.15 33.88
CA ASP A 70 1.68 19.25 32.92
C ASP A 70 1.92 17.90 32.22
N GLN A 71 2.13 17.95 30.91
CA GLN A 71 2.61 16.84 30.09
C GLN A 71 3.93 17.22 29.41
N SER A 72 4.97 16.40 29.61
CA SER A 72 6.31 16.70 29.12
C SER A 72 7.05 15.47 28.61
N THR A 73 8.21 15.70 28.01
CA THR A 73 9.16 14.73 27.44
C THR A 73 8.51 13.71 26.51
N PRO A 74 7.84 14.15 25.44
CA PRO A 74 7.19 13.22 24.52
C PRO A 74 8.20 12.35 23.79
N ALA A 75 7.83 11.11 23.57
CA ALA A 75 8.49 10.20 22.65
C ALA A 75 7.45 9.49 21.79
N ILE A 76 7.82 9.14 20.56
CA ILE A 76 6.93 8.50 19.61
C ILE A 76 7.59 7.28 18.98
N TYR A 77 6.82 6.20 18.86
CA TYR A 77 7.19 5.03 18.08
C TYR A 77 5.95 4.45 17.40
N SER A 78 5.98 4.39 16.07
CA SER A 78 4.80 4.01 15.27
C SER A 78 3.60 4.88 15.64
N ASP A 79 2.61 4.27 16.27
CA ASP A 79 1.29 4.86 16.52
C ASP A 79 1.14 5.23 17.99
N ILE A 80 2.20 5.06 18.79
CA ILE A 80 2.19 5.27 20.23
C ILE A 80 3.03 6.49 20.55
N VAL A 81 2.37 7.47 21.16
CA VAL A 81 3.04 8.61 21.80
C VAL A 81 3.04 8.34 23.30
N ILE A 82 4.20 8.45 23.93
CA ILE A 82 4.37 8.38 25.38
C ILE A 82 4.89 9.72 25.89
N TRP A 83 4.55 10.07 27.12
CA TRP A 83 4.97 11.30 27.78
C TRP A 83 4.96 11.13 29.30
N VAL A 84 5.61 12.06 29.98
CA VAL A 84 5.54 12.24 31.42
C VAL A 84 4.33 13.12 31.74
N HIS A 85 3.50 12.69 32.68
CA HIS A 85 2.36 13.44 33.20
C HIS A 85 2.62 13.79 34.67
N GLU A 86 2.56 15.08 35.01
CA GLU A 86 2.79 15.57 36.36
C GLU A 86 1.51 16.18 36.95
N SER A 87 0.97 15.56 37.99
CA SER A 87 -0.26 15.99 38.66
C SER A 87 -0.07 15.97 40.19
N GLU A 88 -0.34 17.08 40.86
CA GLU A 88 -0.33 17.21 42.33
C GLU A 88 0.94 16.63 43.01
N GLY A 89 2.13 16.87 42.42
CA GLY A 89 3.41 16.40 42.95
C GLY A 89 3.70 14.91 42.70
N LYS A 90 2.92 14.26 41.84
CA LYS A 90 3.20 12.92 41.31
C LYS A 90 3.54 13.01 39.84
N THR A 91 4.54 12.25 39.45
CA THR A 91 5.02 12.17 38.06
C THR A 91 4.91 10.72 37.61
N ASP A 92 4.12 10.47 36.58
CA ASP A 92 3.84 9.15 36.03
C ASP A 92 4.04 9.15 34.51
N ILE A 93 4.21 7.98 33.90
CA ILE A 93 4.40 7.84 32.44
C ILE A 93 3.08 7.40 31.81
N TYR A 94 2.61 8.18 30.85
CA TYR A 94 1.39 7.95 30.10
C TYR A 94 1.71 7.67 28.64
N GLY A 95 0.75 7.08 27.95
CA GLY A 95 0.85 6.91 26.51
C GLY A 95 -0.52 6.79 25.86
N ARG A 96 -0.58 7.16 24.59
CA ARG A 96 -1.80 7.13 23.78
C ARG A 96 -1.50 6.60 22.39
N ASN A 97 -2.42 5.78 21.91
CA ASN A 97 -2.42 5.34 20.52
C ASN A 97 -3.13 6.38 19.63
N ILE A 98 -2.38 7.01 18.73
CA ILE A 98 -2.86 8.09 17.85
C ILE A 98 -3.56 7.61 16.58
N SER A 99 -3.49 6.31 16.26
CA SER A 99 -4.22 5.69 15.15
C SER A 99 -5.73 5.60 15.40
N SER A 100 -6.16 5.74 16.66
CA SER A 100 -7.54 5.56 17.09
C SER A 100 -8.49 6.73 16.76
N GLY A 101 -8.04 7.73 16.00
CA GLY A 101 -8.88 8.81 15.47
C GLY A 101 -8.37 10.23 15.68
N ILE A 102 -7.11 10.40 16.10
CA ILE A 102 -6.53 11.72 16.36
C ILE A 102 -5.83 12.24 15.12
N ILE A 103 -4.98 11.42 14.52
CA ILE A 103 -4.32 11.76 13.26
C ILE A 103 -4.87 10.80 12.20
N PRO A 104 -5.43 11.27 11.07
CA PRO A 104 -5.77 10.38 9.97
C PRO A 104 -4.50 9.61 9.61
N VAL A 105 -4.52 8.30 9.86
CA VAL A 105 -3.40 7.42 9.54
C VAL A 105 -3.19 7.54 8.04
N SER A 106 -2.19 8.32 7.62
CA SER A 106 -1.70 8.27 6.26
C SER A 106 -1.37 6.81 6.02
N LEU A 107 -2.08 6.16 5.10
CA LEU A 107 -1.76 4.80 4.66
C LEU A 107 -0.27 4.80 4.35
N ASN A 108 0.53 4.19 5.23
CA ASN A 108 1.96 4.12 5.04
C ASN A 108 2.24 3.29 3.78
N TYR A 109 3.49 3.28 3.33
CA TYR A 109 3.85 2.53 2.13
C TYR A 109 3.40 1.05 2.22
N LYS A 110 3.42 0.44 3.43
CA LYS A 110 2.90 -0.91 3.71
C LYS A 110 1.43 -1.05 3.31
N ASN A 111 0.56 -0.12 3.73
CA ASN A 111 -0.87 -0.16 3.40
C ASN A 111 -1.15 0.16 1.93
N LYS A 112 -0.39 1.08 1.32
CA LYS A 112 -0.53 1.42 -0.11
C LYS A 112 -0.13 0.26 -1.03
N VAL A 113 0.94 -0.46 -0.70
CA VAL A 113 1.38 -1.64 -1.46
C VAL A 113 0.40 -2.79 -1.32
N ILE A 114 -0.09 -3.06 -0.10
CA ILE A 114 -1.12 -4.09 0.12
C ILE A 114 -2.37 -3.78 -0.71
N LEU A 115 -2.85 -2.53 -0.65
CA LEU A 115 -4.01 -2.11 -1.42
C LEU A 115 -3.78 -2.25 -2.93
N LEU A 116 -2.61 -1.84 -3.44
CA LEU A 116 -2.24 -2.02 -4.84
C LEU A 116 -2.18 -3.50 -5.25
N CYS A 117 -1.65 -4.38 -4.40
CA CYS A 117 -1.62 -5.83 -4.64
C CYS A 117 -3.04 -6.44 -4.69
N PHE A 118 -3.94 -6.01 -3.81
CA PHE A 118 -5.35 -6.42 -3.86
C PHE A 118 -6.03 -5.95 -5.16
N PHE A 119 -5.82 -4.70 -5.57
CA PHE A 119 -6.34 -4.18 -6.83
C PHE A 119 -5.78 -4.95 -8.05
N CYS A 120 -4.48 -5.24 -8.08
CA CYS A 120 -3.86 -6.04 -9.13
C CYS A 120 -4.40 -7.47 -9.19
N GLY A 121 -4.63 -8.11 -8.03
CA GLY A 121 -5.22 -9.45 -7.96
C GLY A 121 -6.67 -9.49 -8.47
N ILE A 122 -7.48 -8.48 -8.13
CA ILE A 122 -8.85 -8.34 -8.61
C ILE A 122 -8.87 -8.10 -10.14
N LEU A 123 -7.99 -7.22 -10.64
CA LEU A 123 -7.86 -6.96 -12.08
C LEU A 123 -7.38 -8.21 -12.85
N ALA A 124 -6.50 -9.02 -12.28
CA ALA A 124 -6.06 -10.28 -12.90
C ALA A 124 -7.17 -11.34 -12.95
N ALA A 125 -8.13 -11.31 -12.02
CA ALA A 125 -9.29 -12.19 -12.00
C ALA A 125 -10.45 -11.70 -12.89
N PHE A 126 -10.46 -10.44 -13.30
CA PHE A 126 -11.56 -9.86 -14.08
C PHE A 126 -11.77 -10.54 -15.45
N PRO A 127 -10.73 -10.84 -16.26
CA PRO A 127 -10.90 -11.52 -17.55
C PRO A 127 -11.45 -12.94 -17.42
N THR A 128 -11.10 -13.68 -16.36
CA THR A 128 -11.58 -15.06 -16.15
C THR A 128 -13.05 -15.07 -15.78
N VAL A 129 -13.45 -14.24 -14.82
CA VAL A 129 -14.85 -14.09 -14.42
C VAL A 129 -15.69 -13.61 -15.61
N LEU A 130 -15.22 -12.61 -16.36
CA LEU A 130 -15.91 -12.13 -17.56
C LEU A 130 -16.07 -13.23 -18.61
N SER A 131 -15.06 -14.05 -18.86
CA SER A 131 -15.14 -15.15 -19.83
C SER A 131 -16.16 -16.23 -19.42
N VAL A 132 -16.25 -16.55 -18.13
CA VAL A 132 -17.21 -17.52 -17.57
C VAL A 132 -18.63 -16.95 -17.63
N VAL A 133 -18.80 -15.68 -17.28
CA VAL A 133 -20.09 -14.99 -17.33
C VAL A 133 -20.59 -14.89 -18.77
N ILE A 134 -19.74 -14.49 -19.73
CA ILE A 134 -20.10 -14.46 -21.16
C ILE A 134 -20.51 -15.85 -21.64
N ARG A 135 -19.74 -16.90 -21.31
CA ARG A 135 -20.07 -18.28 -21.71
C ARG A 135 -21.38 -18.76 -21.10
N SER A 136 -21.64 -18.44 -19.84
CA SER A 136 -22.89 -18.77 -19.14
C SER A 136 -24.08 -18.04 -19.77
N TYR A 137 -23.95 -16.73 -19.99
CA TYR A 137 -24.98 -15.89 -20.61
C TYR A 137 -25.32 -16.35 -22.03
N VAL A 138 -24.31 -16.64 -22.86
CA VAL A 138 -24.50 -17.16 -24.22
C VAL A 138 -25.22 -18.50 -24.21
N LYS A 139 -24.85 -19.42 -23.31
CA LYS A 139 -25.50 -20.74 -23.18
C LYS A 139 -26.98 -20.62 -22.80
N HIS A 140 -27.34 -19.64 -21.97
CA HIS A 140 -28.72 -19.47 -21.51
C HIS A 140 -29.59 -18.63 -22.45
N THR A 141 -29.01 -17.73 -23.23
CA THR A 141 -29.75 -16.77 -24.05
C THR A 141 -29.89 -17.22 -25.51
N ILE A 142 -28.92 -17.96 -26.04
CA ILE A 142 -28.91 -18.38 -27.46
C ILE A 142 -29.27 -19.87 -27.54
N PRO A 143 -30.25 -20.27 -28.36
CA PRO A 143 -30.61 -21.68 -28.52
C PRO A 143 -29.42 -22.50 -29.04
N GLU A 144 -29.23 -23.69 -28.46
CA GLU A 144 -28.05 -24.55 -28.68
C GLU A 144 -27.74 -24.87 -30.15
N ARG A 145 -28.72 -24.77 -31.05
CA ARG A 145 -28.53 -24.97 -32.50
C ARG A 145 -27.78 -23.85 -33.22
N MET A 146 -27.69 -22.65 -32.64
CA MET A 146 -27.06 -21.47 -33.27
C MET A 146 -25.65 -21.16 -32.76
N VAL A 147 -25.16 -21.90 -31.75
CA VAL A 147 -23.85 -21.68 -31.15
C VAL A 147 -23.02 -22.95 -31.24
N THR A 148 -22.04 -22.96 -32.13
CA THR A 148 -21.00 -23.99 -32.12
C THR A 148 -19.82 -23.47 -31.32
N PHE A 149 -19.62 -24.01 -30.12
CA PHE A 149 -18.36 -23.84 -29.41
C PHE A 149 -17.34 -24.78 -30.06
N GLU A 150 -16.32 -24.24 -30.72
CA GLU A 150 -15.17 -25.07 -31.09
C GLU A 150 -14.56 -25.62 -29.80
N THR A 151 -14.65 -26.94 -29.60
CA THR A 151 -13.79 -27.60 -28.63
C THR A 151 -12.35 -27.37 -29.11
N PRO A 152 -11.41 -26.96 -28.25
CA PRO A 152 -10.03 -26.77 -28.67
C PRO A 152 -9.56 -28.08 -29.31
N LYS A 153 -9.18 -28.04 -30.59
CA LYS A 153 -8.70 -29.23 -31.34
C LYS A 153 -7.50 -29.93 -30.69
N ASP A 154 -6.91 -29.32 -29.66
CA ASP A 154 -5.65 -29.73 -29.07
C ASP A 154 -5.73 -29.66 -27.54
N THR A 155 -5.99 -30.80 -26.91
CA THR A 155 -6.06 -30.97 -25.44
C THR A 155 -4.80 -30.43 -24.75
N ARG A 156 -3.64 -30.45 -25.44
CA ARG A 156 -2.37 -29.89 -24.95
C ARG A 156 -2.45 -28.39 -24.70
N ARG A 157 -3.13 -27.62 -25.56
CA ARG A 157 -3.31 -26.16 -25.37
C ARG A 157 -4.21 -25.86 -24.18
N SER A 158 -5.16 -26.76 -23.90
CA SER A 158 -6.01 -26.65 -22.72
C SER A 158 -5.19 -26.81 -21.43
N SER A 159 -4.34 -27.83 -21.37
CA SER A 159 -3.47 -28.11 -20.22
C SER A 159 -2.39 -27.05 -20.00
N ILE A 160 -1.82 -26.49 -21.07
CA ILE A 160 -0.81 -25.40 -20.99
C ILE A 160 -1.43 -24.15 -20.36
N SER A 161 -2.64 -23.76 -20.80
CA SER A 161 -3.33 -22.59 -20.24
C SER A 161 -3.63 -22.77 -18.74
N LEU A 162 -4.10 -23.96 -18.32
CA LEU A 162 -4.33 -24.27 -16.90
C LEU A 162 -3.03 -24.23 -16.08
N LEU A 163 -1.94 -24.79 -16.62
CA LEU A 163 -0.63 -24.77 -15.98
C LEU A 163 -0.11 -23.33 -15.80
N LEU A 164 -0.25 -22.48 -16.81
CA LEU A 164 0.12 -21.07 -16.75
C LEU A 164 -0.69 -20.31 -15.69
N TYR A 165 -1.98 -20.62 -15.53
CA TYR A 165 -2.79 -20.06 -14.43
C TYR A 165 -2.31 -20.50 -13.06
N ILE A 166 -2.00 -21.78 -12.87
CA ILE A 166 -1.48 -22.29 -11.59
C ILE A 166 -0.14 -21.62 -11.26
N LEU A 167 0.75 -21.46 -12.24
CA LEU A 167 2.01 -20.75 -12.09
C LEU A 167 1.82 -19.26 -11.78
N ALA A 168 0.81 -18.60 -12.38
CA ALA A 168 0.45 -17.22 -12.06
C ALA A 168 0.01 -17.08 -10.59
N VAL A 169 -0.86 -17.97 -10.11
CA VAL A 169 -1.32 -17.94 -8.72
C VAL A 169 -0.17 -18.23 -7.74
N LEU A 170 0.65 -19.24 -8.02
CA LEU A 170 1.79 -19.58 -7.15
C LEU A 170 2.84 -18.47 -7.11
N SER A 171 3.15 -17.83 -8.24
CA SER A 171 4.08 -16.69 -8.29
C SER A 171 3.53 -15.47 -7.55
N PHE A 172 2.23 -15.20 -7.68
CA PHE A 172 1.56 -14.14 -6.93
C PHE A 172 1.59 -14.40 -5.41
N LEU A 173 1.21 -15.60 -4.97
CA LEU A 173 1.20 -15.97 -3.55
C LEU A 173 2.62 -15.96 -2.96
N CYS A 174 3.62 -16.42 -3.71
CA CYS A 174 5.01 -16.38 -3.29
C CYS A 174 5.54 -14.95 -3.17
N GLY A 175 5.26 -14.10 -4.16
CA GLY A 175 5.60 -12.67 -4.11
C GLY A 175 4.93 -11.96 -2.94
N LEU A 176 3.65 -12.25 -2.68
CA LEU A 176 2.90 -11.70 -1.56
C LEU A 176 3.48 -12.14 -0.22
N GLN A 177 3.75 -13.44 -0.04
CA GLN A 177 4.35 -13.96 1.19
C GLN A 177 5.73 -13.34 1.44
N TYR A 178 6.52 -13.14 0.39
CA TYR A 178 7.84 -12.54 0.50
C TYR A 178 7.77 -11.06 0.91
N ILE A 179 6.86 -10.30 0.32
CA ILE A 179 6.58 -8.91 0.72
C ILE A 179 6.12 -8.86 2.19
N ILE A 180 5.22 -9.77 2.61
CA ILE A 180 4.75 -9.84 4.00
C ILE A 180 5.92 -10.12 4.97
N ASN A 181 6.76 -11.10 4.65
CA ASN A 181 7.89 -11.48 5.51
C ASN A 181 8.95 -10.36 5.64
N ASP A 182 9.16 -9.57 4.60
CA ASP A 182 10.03 -8.38 4.61
C ASP A 182 9.45 -7.27 5.52
N LEU A 183 8.12 -7.09 5.45
CA LEU A 183 7.38 -6.09 6.21
C LEU A 183 7.25 -6.38 7.71
N ASP A 184 7.53 -7.62 8.15
CA ASP A 184 7.51 -8.05 9.56
C ASP A 184 8.92 -8.19 10.17
N GLY A 185 9.97 -7.80 9.43
CA GLY A 185 11.33 -7.63 9.98
C GLY A 185 12.12 -8.92 10.25
N VAL A 186 11.68 -10.07 9.74
CA VAL A 186 12.30 -11.38 10.05
C VAL A 186 13.52 -11.71 9.18
N MET A 187 13.84 -10.95 8.13
CA MET A 187 15.02 -11.21 7.30
C MET A 187 15.89 -9.96 7.12
N ARG A 188 16.96 -9.87 7.91
CA ARG A 188 18.09 -8.96 7.64
C ARG A 188 18.81 -9.41 6.36
N MET A 189 18.47 -8.82 5.22
CA MET A 189 19.34 -8.61 4.05
C MET A 189 18.64 -7.63 3.09
N ASP A 190 19.25 -6.45 2.90
CA ASP A 190 18.88 -5.39 1.93
C ASP A 190 17.40 -5.34 1.52
N ALA A 191 16.57 -4.67 2.33
CA ALA A 191 15.12 -4.45 2.10
C ALA A 191 14.76 -3.96 0.68
N ARG A 192 15.70 -3.31 -0.03
CA ARG A 192 15.52 -2.88 -1.42
C ARG A 192 15.47 -4.05 -2.41
N ALA A 193 16.33 -5.05 -2.26
CA ALA A 193 16.36 -6.20 -3.16
C ALA A 193 15.14 -7.12 -2.95
N SER A 194 14.68 -7.21 -1.69
CA SER A 194 13.55 -8.03 -1.30
C SER A 194 12.22 -7.56 -1.91
N VAL A 195 11.90 -6.28 -1.76
CA VAL A 195 10.69 -5.67 -2.37
C VAL A 195 10.73 -5.74 -3.90
N ILE A 196 11.91 -5.54 -4.52
CA ILE A 196 12.08 -5.65 -5.98
C ILE A 196 11.79 -7.08 -6.46
N PHE A 197 12.25 -8.09 -5.72
CA PHE A 197 12.02 -9.49 -6.10
C PHE A 197 10.54 -9.88 -5.94
N GLY A 198 9.88 -9.47 -4.86
CA GLY A 198 8.46 -9.70 -4.66
C GLY A 198 7.60 -9.03 -5.74
N THR A 199 7.89 -7.76 -6.06
CA THR A 199 7.19 -7.03 -7.14
C THR A 199 7.43 -7.64 -8.52
N PHE A 200 8.63 -8.13 -8.81
CA PHE A 200 8.94 -8.87 -10.03
C PHE A 200 8.08 -10.13 -10.18
N LEU A 201 7.89 -10.92 -9.11
CA LEU A 201 7.05 -12.11 -9.13
C LEU A 201 5.57 -11.77 -9.37
N VAL A 202 5.07 -10.66 -8.82
CA VAL A 202 3.71 -10.19 -9.09
C VAL A 202 3.54 -9.81 -10.57
N ILE A 203 4.51 -9.09 -11.16
CA ILE A 203 4.48 -8.74 -12.59
C ILE A 203 4.54 -10.00 -13.47
N LEU A 204 5.37 -10.98 -13.08
CA LEU A 204 5.50 -12.26 -13.79
C LEU A 204 4.17 -13.04 -13.78
N SER A 205 3.39 -12.95 -12.71
CA SER A 205 2.03 -13.54 -12.66
C SER A 205 1.09 -12.95 -13.72
N GLY A 206 1.14 -11.64 -13.95
CA GLY A 206 0.37 -10.97 -14.99
C GLY A 206 0.77 -11.41 -16.40
N LEU A 207 2.06 -11.63 -16.64
CA LEU A 207 2.57 -12.17 -17.91
C LEU A 207 2.01 -13.58 -18.18
N PHE A 208 1.99 -14.45 -17.17
CA PHE A 208 1.43 -15.79 -17.30
C PHE A 208 -0.08 -15.78 -17.63
N VAL A 209 -0.85 -14.85 -17.05
CA VAL A 209 -2.28 -14.67 -17.37
C VAL A 209 -2.46 -14.21 -18.82
N CYS A 210 -1.67 -13.23 -19.28
CA CYS A 210 -1.71 -12.76 -20.67
C CYS A 210 -1.36 -13.88 -21.67
N LEU A 211 -0.33 -14.68 -21.39
CA LEU A 211 0.05 -15.82 -22.22
C LEU A 211 -1.02 -16.92 -22.22
N ALA A 212 -1.66 -17.18 -21.07
CA ALA A 212 -2.77 -18.12 -20.97
C ALA A 212 -3.98 -17.66 -21.80
N PHE A 213 -4.26 -16.36 -21.86
CA PHE A 213 -5.35 -15.79 -22.66
C PHE A 213 -5.04 -15.79 -24.16
N TRP A 214 -3.82 -15.41 -24.56
CA TRP A 214 -3.38 -15.48 -25.97
C TRP A 214 -3.39 -16.92 -26.52
N SER A 215 -3.15 -17.91 -25.64
CA SER A 215 -3.26 -19.32 -26.02
C SER A 215 -4.70 -19.80 -26.26
N ARG A 216 -5.73 -19.01 -25.89
CA ARG A 216 -7.16 -19.32 -26.05
C ARG A 216 -8.00 -18.08 -26.41
N PRO A 217 -7.92 -17.54 -27.63
CA PRO A 217 -8.92 -16.58 -28.11
C PRO A 217 -10.32 -17.22 -28.07
N PRO A 218 -11.36 -16.56 -27.50
CA PRO A 218 -12.72 -17.07 -27.49
C PRO A 218 -13.32 -16.91 -28.89
N PHE A 219 -13.11 -17.89 -29.77
CA PHE A 219 -13.83 -17.93 -31.04
C PHE A 219 -15.23 -18.50 -30.80
N ILE A 220 -16.19 -17.62 -30.51
CA ILE A 220 -17.61 -17.95 -30.56
C ILE A 220 -18.06 -17.74 -32.01
N HIS A 221 -18.28 -18.82 -32.74
CA HIS A 221 -18.92 -18.75 -34.05
C HIS A 221 -20.44 -18.81 -33.88
N ILE A 222 -21.10 -17.68 -34.17
CA ILE A 222 -22.56 -17.60 -34.27
C ILE A 222 -22.91 -17.83 -35.73
N THR A 223 -23.56 -18.94 -36.04
CA THR A 223 -24.04 -19.23 -37.40
C THR A 223 -25.43 -18.63 -37.58
N ARG A 224 -25.71 -18.01 -38.74
CA ARG A 224 -27.08 -17.68 -39.13
C ARG A 224 -27.72 -18.94 -39.70
N GLU A 225 -28.90 -19.32 -39.21
CA GLU A 225 -29.73 -20.33 -39.87
C GLU A 225 -29.98 -19.92 -41.34
N LYS A 226 -29.94 -20.92 -42.22
CA LYS A 226 -30.50 -20.83 -43.57
C LYS A 226 -32.00 -21.07 -43.52
#